data_AF-A0A1Q6FZS9-F1
#
_entry.id   AF-A0A1Q6FZS9-F1
#
_cell.length_a   1.000
_cell.length_b   1.000
_cell.length_c   1.000
_cell.angle_alpha   90.00
_cell.angle_beta   90.00
_cell.angle_gamma   90.00
#
_symmetry.space_group_name_H-M   'P 1'
#
loop_
_entity.id
_entity.type
_entity.pdbx_description
1 polymer ?
#
loop_
_entity_poly.entity_id
_entity_poly.type
_entity_poly.pdbx_seq_one_letter_code
_entity_poly.pdbx_strand_id
1 'polypeptide(L)'
;MFNIATILVSIGAAGNFSFSQIRQVYISGSLPAILELLLYACNFAYVLNVYALLHIKTLDKKKVALLTFTVLVVFIFKSNKTSFLLYFITLLYVFHKNKILNFYRLILFTLVFVGLIIIVTVNRLDFDFSTSEAIWNFIYIYLISPLTAFDTLINGDVTLDSGSPGSGFFAFLYKVINTFGGSLQISQLGKYIDVPLPTNVFTIMRGPYLDAGIAGIILMSVIQGIFYGLCYAEQKINKKFYPLFYALMVSTLFMQSFGDYLLYSFSTTLQYLIFSVLIARGFTLHFRRYIRPRVCYNKIG
;
A
#
# COMPACT_ATOMS: atom_id res chain seq x y z
N MET A 1 -9.36 -2.64 17.37
CA MET A 1 -10.53 -1.76 17.45
C MET A 1 -10.76 -1.00 16.14
N PHE A 2 -9.79 -0.22 15.64
CA PHE A 2 -9.93 0.55 14.38
C PHE A 2 -10.28 -0.30 13.14
N ASN A 3 -9.63 -1.44 12.92
CA ASN A 3 -9.93 -2.33 11.79
C ASN A 3 -11.38 -2.85 11.81
N ILE A 4 -11.90 -3.18 13.01
CA ILE A 4 -13.29 -3.64 13.19
C ILE A 4 -14.26 -2.48 12.92
N ALA A 5 -13.98 -1.30 13.46
CA ALA A 5 -14.79 -0.10 13.20
C ALA A 5 -14.82 0.24 11.70
N THR A 6 -13.68 0.11 11.00
CA THR A 6 -13.60 0.33 9.55
C THR A 6 -14.51 -0.63 8.80
N ILE A 7 -14.50 -1.91 9.14
CA ILE A 7 -15.37 -2.93 8.52
C ILE A 7 -16.85 -2.60 8.76
N LEU A 8 -17.23 -2.30 10.00
CA LEU A 8 -18.62 -1.99 10.36
C LEU A 8 -19.13 -0.72 9.67
N VAL A 9 -18.32 0.34 9.64
CA VAL A 9 -18.67 1.59 8.94
C VAL A 9 -18.76 1.36 7.43
N SER A 10 -17.89 0.50 6.86
CA SER A 10 -17.95 0.15 5.43
C SER A 10 -19.24 -0.59 5.08
N ILE A 11 -19.66 -1.56 5.91
CA ILE A 11 -20.92 -2.30 5.72
C ILE A 11 -22.11 -1.34 5.85
N GLY A 12 -22.10 -0.48 6.86
CA GLY A 12 -23.15 0.53 7.05
C GLY A 12 -23.26 1.50 5.86
N ALA A 13 -22.12 1.99 5.36
CA ALA A 13 -22.07 2.88 4.19
C ALA A 13 -22.53 2.19 2.89
N ALA A 14 -22.29 0.88 2.76
CA ALA A 14 -22.75 0.09 1.62
C ALA A 14 -24.24 -0.29 1.69
N GLY A 15 -24.88 -0.12 2.85
CA GLY A 15 -26.28 -0.48 3.11
C GLY A 15 -26.54 -1.99 3.25
N ASN A 16 -25.59 -2.86 2.90
CA ASN A 16 -25.69 -4.31 2.99
C ASN A 16 -24.31 -4.99 3.08
N PHE A 17 -24.30 -6.26 3.50
CA PHE A 17 -23.10 -7.09 3.53
C PHE A 17 -22.82 -7.69 2.14
N SER A 18 -22.27 -6.88 1.23
CA SER A 18 -21.81 -7.33 -0.09
C SER A 18 -20.46 -6.73 -0.43
N PHE A 19 -19.49 -7.57 -0.79
CA PHE A 19 -18.14 -7.11 -1.17
C PHE A 19 -18.15 -6.17 -2.37
N SER A 20 -19.05 -6.38 -3.33
CA SER A 20 -19.16 -5.52 -4.52
C SER A 20 -19.70 -4.13 -4.16
N GLN A 21 -20.71 -4.06 -3.29
CA GLN A 21 -21.30 -2.79 -2.83
C GLN A 21 -20.33 -2.02 -1.93
N ILE A 22 -19.65 -2.71 -1.00
CA ILE A 22 -18.62 -2.10 -0.16
C ILE A 22 -17.49 -1.53 -1.02
N ARG A 23 -17.07 -2.25 -2.07
CA ARG A 23 -16.09 -1.74 -3.03
C ARG A 23 -16.59 -0.49 -3.75
N GLN A 24 -17.87 -0.44 -4.15
CA GLN A 24 -18.42 0.76 -4.81
C GLN A 24 -18.32 2.00 -3.92
N VAL A 25 -18.54 1.89 -2.61
CA VAL A 25 -18.33 2.99 -1.65
C VAL A 25 -16.89 3.51 -1.69
N TYR A 26 -15.91 2.62 -1.84
CA TYR A 26 -14.49 3.00 -1.97
C TYR A 26 -14.14 3.65 -3.32
N ILE A 27 -14.96 3.46 -4.35
CA ILE A 27 -14.74 3.98 -5.69
C ILE A 27 -15.58 5.25 -5.96
N SER A 28 -16.71 5.43 -5.26
CA SER A 28 -17.72 6.47 -5.53
C SER A 28 -17.29 7.91 -5.21
N GLY A 29 -16.00 8.16 -4.98
CA GLY A 29 -15.39 9.50 -4.87
C GLY A 29 -15.81 10.34 -3.66
N SER A 30 -16.82 9.91 -2.90
CA SER A 30 -17.39 10.60 -1.74
C SER A 30 -17.46 9.64 -0.55
N LEU A 31 -16.34 9.49 0.16
CA LEU A 31 -16.27 8.67 1.35
C LEU A 31 -16.81 9.47 2.56
N PRO A 32 -17.60 8.84 3.45
CA PRO A 32 -17.93 9.46 4.73
C PRO A 32 -16.65 9.83 5.49
N ALA A 33 -16.58 11.04 6.06
CA ALA A 33 -15.37 11.54 6.74
C ALA A 33 -14.86 10.59 7.85
N ILE A 34 -15.76 9.94 8.59
CA ILE A 34 -15.42 8.92 9.59
C ILE A 34 -14.69 7.72 8.96
N LEU A 35 -15.10 7.29 7.77
CA LEU A 35 -14.48 6.19 7.05
C LEU A 35 -13.09 6.61 6.56
N GLU A 36 -12.92 7.82 6.04
CA GLU A 36 -11.60 8.35 5.65
C GLU A 36 -10.61 8.35 6.83
N LEU A 37 -11.02 8.88 7.99
CA LEU A 37 -10.21 8.87 9.20
C LEU A 37 -9.82 7.44 9.64
N LEU A 38 -10.78 6.51 9.58
CA LEU A 38 -10.54 5.11 9.90
C LEU A 38 -9.55 4.45 8.92
N LEU A 39 -9.56 4.83 7.64
CA LEU A 39 -8.58 4.33 6.66
C LEU A 39 -7.16 4.77 6.99
N TYR A 40 -6.95 6.00 7.46
CA TYR A 40 -5.66 6.44 8.00
C TYR A 40 -5.24 5.62 9.22
N ALA A 41 -6.18 5.33 10.13
CA ALA A 41 -5.91 4.46 11.28
C ALA A 41 -5.57 3.02 10.87
N CYS A 42 -6.13 2.51 9.77
CA CYS A 42 -5.75 1.21 9.20
C CYS A 42 -4.31 1.20 8.69
N ASN A 43 -3.81 2.31 8.11
CA ASN A 43 -2.40 2.41 7.71
C ASN A 43 -1.48 2.33 8.93
N PHE A 44 -1.85 2.97 10.04
CA PHE A 44 -1.12 2.81 11.30
C PHE A 44 -1.14 1.36 11.80
N ALA A 45 -2.31 0.70 11.78
CA ALA A 45 -2.42 -0.71 12.17
C ALA A 45 -1.56 -1.64 11.29
N TYR A 46 -1.44 -1.33 9.99
CA TYR A 46 -0.55 -2.04 9.08
C TYR A 46 0.93 -1.85 9.47
N VAL A 47 1.39 -0.62 9.69
CA VAL A 47 2.78 -0.36 10.13
C VAL A 47 3.07 -1.04 11.47
N LEU A 48 2.15 -0.95 12.42
CA LEU A 48 2.26 -1.61 13.72
C LEU A 48 2.34 -3.14 13.57
N ASN A 49 1.61 -3.71 12.61
CA ASN A 49 1.68 -5.13 12.32
C ASN A 49 3.06 -5.54 11.78
N VAL A 50 3.61 -4.80 10.83
CA VAL A 50 4.96 -5.06 10.30
C VAL A 50 6.01 -4.95 11.39
N TYR A 51 5.90 -3.95 12.27
CA TYR A 51 6.74 -3.84 13.46
C TYR A 51 6.61 -5.08 14.35
N ALA A 52 5.38 -5.48 14.67
CA ALA A 52 5.14 -6.64 15.54
C ALA A 52 5.70 -7.94 14.93
N LEU A 53 5.66 -8.09 13.61
CA LEU A 53 6.23 -9.24 12.89
C LEU A 53 7.77 -9.20 12.87
N LEU A 54 8.39 -8.03 12.70
CA LEU A 54 9.85 -7.90 12.84
C LEU A 54 10.33 -8.28 14.25
N HIS A 55 9.50 -8.03 15.27
CA HIS A 55 9.79 -8.34 16.67
C HIS A 55 9.03 -9.58 17.19
N ILE A 56 8.66 -10.52 16.31
CA ILE A 56 7.86 -11.71 16.64
C ILE A 56 8.49 -12.61 17.71
N LYS A 57 9.82 -12.56 17.88
CA LYS A 57 10.54 -13.35 18.90
C LYS A 57 10.35 -12.81 20.31
N THR A 58 10.04 -11.52 20.46
CA THR A 58 9.91 -10.85 21.77
C THR A 58 8.46 -10.58 22.16
N LEU A 59 7.54 -10.57 21.19
CA LEU A 59 6.13 -10.26 21.40
C LEU A 59 5.27 -11.53 21.47
N ASP A 60 4.08 -11.40 22.07
CA ASP A 60 3.10 -12.48 22.15
C ASP A 60 2.56 -12.83 20.75
N LYS A 61 2.92 -14.04 20.28
CA LYS A 61 2.55 -14.57 18.96
C LYS A 61 1.04 -14.57 18.72
N LYS A 62 0.21 -14.79 19.75
CA LYS A 62 -1.25 -14.78 19.60
C LYS A 62 -1.76 -13.38 19.25
N LYS A 63 -1.22 -12.35 19.91
CA LYS A 63 -1.57 -10.95 19.63
C LYS A 63 -1.09 -10.52 18.24
N VAL A 64 0.11 -10.94 17.83
CA VAL A 64 0.61 -10.65 16.48
C VAL A 64 -0.23 -11.33 15.41
N ALA A 65 -0.58 -12.61 15.60
CA ALA A 65 -1.45 -13.35 14.69
C ALA A 65 -2.84 -12.71 14.57
N LEU A 66 -3.43 -12.29 15.70
CA LEU A 66 -4.71 -11.58 15.70
C LEU A 66 -4.62 -10.25 14.95
N LEU A 67 -3.56 -9.46 15.17
CA LEU A 67 -3.36 -8.20 14.46
C LEU A 67 -3.22 -8.44 12.95
N THR A 68 -2.40 -9.43 12.54
CA THR A 68 -2.25 -9.84 11.13
C THR A 68 -3.58 -10.22 10.51
N PHE A 69 -4.37 -11.03 11.22
CA PHE A 69 -5.70 -11.42 10.76
C PHE A 69 -6.59 -10.20 10.53
N THR A 70 -6.64 -9.24 11.47
CA THR A 70 -7.48 -8.04 11.28
C THR A 70 -7.05 -7.17 10.10
N VAL A 71 -5.74 -7.07 9.82
CA VAL A 71 -5.22 -6.35 8.65
C VAL A 71 -5.65 -7.03 7.35
N LEU A 72 -5.52 -8.37 7.27
CA LEU A 72 -5.95 -9.15 6.12
C LEU A 72 -7.45 -9.02 5.86
N VAL A 73 -8.28 -9.07 6.92
CA VAL A 73 -9.72 -8.89 6.79
C VAL A 73 -10.04 -7.51 6.20
N VAL A 74 -9.40 -6.43 6.66
CA VAL A 74 -9.59 -5.09 6.07
C VAL A 74 -9.25 -5.07 4.57
N PHE A 75 -8.20 -5.77 4.14
CA PHE A 75 -7.88 -5.86 2.70
C PHE A 75 -8.93 -6.61 1.88
N ILE A 76 -9.56 -7.65 2.44
CA ILE A 76 -10.68 -8.36 1.80
C ILE A 76 -11.84 -7.37 1.59
N PHE A 77 -12.22 -6.61 2.63
CA PHE A 77 -13.32 -5.64 2.54
C PHE A 77 -13.02 -4.48 1.58
N LYS A 78 -11.76 -4.04 1.50
CA LYS A 78 -11.34 -3.05 0.48
C LYS A 78 -11.34 -3.62 -0.95
N SER A 79 -11.40 -4.94 -1.12
CA SER A 79 -11.29 -5.63 -2.41
C SER A 79 -10.05 -5.18 -3.22
N ASN A 80 -8.94 -4.93 -2.51
CA ASN A 80 -7.73 -4.32 -3.08
C ASN A 80 -6.62 -5.37 -3.27
N LYS A 81 -6.53 -5.93 -4.49
CA LYS A 81 -5.50 -6.92 -4.89
C LYS A 81 -4.08 -6.38 -4.68
N THR A 82 -3.86 -5.11 -4.97
CA THR A 82 -2.56 -4.46 -4.81
C THR A 82 -2.14 -4.40 -3.35
N SER A 83 -3.05 -4.11 -2.42
CA SER A 83 -2.73 -4.14 -0.98
C SER A 83 -2.31 -5.53 -0.50
N PHE A 84 -2.96 -6.60 -1.01
CA PHE A 84 -2.53 -7.96 -0.72
C PHE A 84 -1.13 -8.23 -1.23
N LEU A 85 -0.83 -7.88 -2.48
CA LEU A 85 0.48 -8.09 -3.09
C LEU A 85 1.58 -7.33 -2.35
N LEU A 86 1.36 -6.05 -2.06
CA LEU A 86 2.28 -5.23 -1.28
C LEU A 86 2.56 -5.87 0.09
N TYR A 87 1.50 -6.31 0.77
CA TYR A 87 1.61 -6.96 2.06
C TYR A 87 2.40 -8.27 2.00
N PHE A 88 2.13 -9.11 1.00
CA PHE A 88 2.82 -10.37 0.79
C PHE A 88 4.33 -10.18 0.59
N ILE A 89 4.72 -9.22 -0.27
CA ILE A 89 6.14 -8.90 -0.49
C ILE A 89 6.79 -8.40 0.80
N THR A 90 6.11 -7.55 1.58
CA THR A 90 6.58 -7.12 2.88
C THR A 90 6.74 -8.29 3.86
N LEU A 91 5.81 -9.25 3.89
CA LEU A 91 5.93 -10.46 4.70
C LEU A 91 7.12 -11.33 4.31
N LEU A 92 7.35 -11.53 3.00
CA LEU A 92 8.52 -12.27 2.51
C LEU A 92 9.82 -11.66 3.02
N TYR A 93 9.94 -10.33 2.93
CA TYR A 93 11.10 -9.62 3.46
C TYR A 93 11.24 -9.79 4.98
N VAL A 94 10.16 -9.62 5.75
CA VAL A 94 10.18 -9.74 7.22
C VAL A 94 10.56 -11.16 7.66
N PHE A 95 9.99 -12.20 7.04
CA PHE A 95 10.31 -13.58 7.37
C PHE A 95 11.71 -13.99 6.93
N HIS A 96 12.20 -13.46 5.81
CA HIS A 96 13.60 -13.60 5.42
C HIS A 96 14.53 -12.96 6.47
N LYS A 97 14.26 -11.70 6.86
CA LYS A 97 15.04 -10.97 7.88
C LYS A 97 15.07 -11.69 9.23
N ASN A 98 13.94 -12.26 9.63
CA ASN A 98 13.85 -13.04 10.88
C ASN A 98 14.45 -14.46 10.80
N LYS A 99 14.93 -14.88 9.62
CA LYS A 99 15.42 -16.24 9.33
C LYS A 99 14.38 -17.34 9.59
N ILE A 100 13.11 -17.02 9.36
CA ILE A 100 11.97 -17.95 9.53
C ILE A 100 11.60 -18.61 8.19
N LEU A 101 11.91 -17.94 7.07
CA LEU A 101 11.56 -18.40 5.74
C LEU A 101 12.47 -19.58 5.32
N ASN A 102 11.86 -20.73 5.02
CA ASN A 102 12.50 -21.84 4.32
C ASN A 102 11.73 -22.12 3.02
N PHE A 103 12.27 -22.95 2.13
CA PHE A 103 11.68 -23.22 0.81
C PHE A 103 10.23 -23.73 0.90
N TYR A 104 9.95 -24.67 1.79
CA TYR A 104 8.59 -25.21 1.98
C TYR A 104 7.60 -24.16 2.49
N ARG A 105 8.01 -23.31 3.44
CA ARG A 105 7.17 -22.20 3.92
C ARG A 105 6.98 -21.15 2.85
N LEU A 106 7.98 -20.88 2.02
CA LEU A 106 7.85 -19.98 0.87
C LEU A 106 6.78 -20.52 -0.10
N ILE A 107 6.84 -21.79 -0.49
CA ILE A 107 5.83 -22.41 -1.36
C ILE A 107 4.45 -22.31 -0.71
N LEU A 108 4.31 -22.69 0.56
CA LEU A 108 3.03 -22.62 1.28
C LEU A 108 2.50 -21.19 1.32
N PHE A 109 3.35 -20.20 1.64
CA PHE A 109 2.96 -18.78 1.66
C PHE A 109 2.49 -18.32 0.28
N THR A 110 3.21 -18.68 -0.79
CA THR A 110 2.82 -18.36 -2.16
C THR A 110 1.49 -18.99 -2.53
N LEU A 111 1.24 -20.27 -2.19
CA LEU A 111 -0.03 -20.94 -2.46
C LEU A 111 -1.20 -20.29 -1.72
N VAL A 112 -1.04 -19.99 -0.42
CA VAL A 112 -2.07 -19.28 0.37
C VAL A 112 -2.35 -17.91 -0.23
N PHE A 113 -1.30 -17.20 -0.64
CA PHE A 113 -1.42 -15.88 -1.25
C PHE A 113 -2.14 -15.91 -2.60
N VAL A 114 -1.81 -16.85 -3.48
CA VAL A 114 -2.51 -17.06 -4.76
C VAL A 114 -3.98 -17.38 -4.51
N GLY A 115 -4.29 -18.25 -3.54
CA GLY A 115 -5.68 -18.53 -3.15
C GLY A 115 -6.45 -17.28 -2.72
N LEU A 116 -5.84 -16.40 -1.92
CA LEU A 116 -6.46 -15.12 -1.52
C LEU A 116 -6.69 -14.18 -2.70
N ILE A 117 -5.74 -14.07 -3.64
CA ILE A 117 -5.90 -13.27 -4.87
C ILE A 117 -7.05 -13.80 -5.73
N ILE A 118 -7.17 -15.12 -5.88
CA ILE A 118 -8.25 -15.74 -6.64
C ILE A 118 -9.59 -15.38 -6.01
N ILE A 119 -9.74 -15.53 -4.69
CA ILE A 119 -10.97 -15.15 -3.97
C ILE A 119 -11.32 -13.68 -4.23
N VAL A 120 -10.36 -12.76 -4.13
CA VAL A 120 -10.60 -11.33 -4.39
C VAL A 120 -10.94 -11.07 -5.86
N THR A 121 -10.33 -11.81 -6.79
CA THR A 121 -10.56 -11.62 -8.23
C THR A 121 -11.94 -12.10 -8.66
N VAL A 122 -12.37 -13.28 -8.19
CA VAL A 122 -13.70 -13.82 -8.45
C VAL A 122 -14.77 -12.89 -7.85
N ASN A 123 -14.57 -12.42 -6.61
CA ASN A 123 -15.50 -11.48 -5.97
C ASN A 123 -15.64 -10.13 -6.70
N ARG A 124 -14.67 -9.76 -7.56
CA ARG A 124 -14.72 -8.51 -8.32
C ARG A 124 -15.36 -8.67 -9.70
N LEU A 125 -15.60 -9.89 -10.17
CA LEU A 125 -16.03 -10.18 -11.55
C LEU A 125 -15.09 -9.56 -12.60
N ASP A 126 -13.85 -9.21 -12.23
CA ASP A 126 -12.91 -8.54 -13.15
C ASP A 126 -12.36 -9.50 -14.21
N PHE A 127 -12.47 -10.82 -13.97
CA PHE A 127 -11.81 -11.82 -14.78
C PHE A 127 -12.58 -13.14 -14.77
N ASP A 128 -12.89 -13.66 -15.95
CA ASP A 128 -13.59 -14.92 -16.11
C ASP A 128 -12.59 -16.07 -16.24
N PHE A 129 -12.41 -16.79 -15.13
CA PHE A 129 -11.56 -17.98 -15.08
C PHE A 129 -12.20 -19.23 -15.71
N SER A 130 -13.41 -19.15 -16.27
CA SER A 130 -14.06 -20.28 -16.95
C SER A 130 -13.49 -20.57 -18.34
N THR A 131 -12.66 -19.67 -18.88
CA THR A 131 -12.06 -19.82 -20.22
C THR A 131 -10.76 -20.62 -20.15
N SER A 132 -10.49 -21.44 -21.18
CA SER A 132 -9.26 -22.24 -21.28
C SER A 132 -7.97 -21.40 -21.32
N GLU A 133 -8.08 -20.12 -21.68
CA GLU A 133 -6.97 -19.18 -21.81
C GLU A 133 -6.80 -18.25 -20.59
N ALA A 134 -7.67 -18.37 -19.58
CA ALA A 134 -7.70 -17.51 -18.41
C ALA A 134 -6.34 -17.34 -17.72
N ILE A 135 -5.59 -18.42 -17.52
CA ILE A 135 -4.28 -18.37 -16.86
C ILE A 135 -3.27 -17.60 -17.72
N TRP A 136 -3.26 -17.84 -19.03
CA TRP A 136 -2.36 -17.17 -19.95
C TRP A 136 -2.68 -15.68 -20.06
N ASN A 137 -3.96 -15.33 -20.19
CA ASN A 137 -4.42 -13.95 -20.22
C ASN A 137 -4.04 -13.19 -18.96
N PHE A 138 -4.14 -13.83 -17.79
CA PHE A 138 -3.64 -13.25 -16.54
C PHE A 138 -2.13 -12.99 -16.59
N ILE A 139 -1.33 -13.97 -17.02
CA ILE A 139 0.12 -13.82 -17.17
C ILE A 139 0.46 -12.66 -18.13
N TYR A 140 -0.20 -12.59 -19.29
CA TYR A 140 0.01 -11.52 -20.28
C TYR A 140 -0.28 -10.14 -19.71
N ILE A 141 -1.45 -9.96 -19.07
CA ILE A 141 -1.87 -8.67 -18.51
C ILE A 141 -0.89 -8.18 -17.44
N TYR A 142 -0.41 -9.05 -16.55
CA TYR A 142 0.38 -8.60 -15.40
C TYR A 142 1.89 -8.63 -15.61
N LEU A 143 2.44 -9.52 -16.45
CA LEU A 143 3.89 -9.62 -16.64
C LEU A 143 4.39 -8.91 -17.90
N ILE A 144 3.60 -8.94 -18.98
CA ILE A 144 4.06 -8.50 -20.30
C ILE A 144 3.45 -7.15 -20.69
N SER A 145 2.14 -6.98 -20.44
CA SER A 145 1.39 -5.81 -20.90
C SER A 145 1.93 -4.45 -20.41
N PRO A 146 2.45 -4.28 -19.17
CA PRO A 146 2.91 -2.96 -18.74
C PRO A 146 4.10 -2.43 -19.54
N LEU A 147 4.97 -3.33 -20.00
CA LEU A 147 6.14 -2.96 -20.80
C LEU A 147 5.75 -2.67 -22.24
N THR A 148 4.92 -3.52 -22.85
CA THR A 148 4.42 -3.30 -24.23
C THR A 148 3.50 -2.08 -24.31
N ALA A 149 2.70 -1.81 -23.28
CA ALA A 149 1.92 -0.59 -23.15
C ALA A 149 2.80 0.66 -23.09
N PHE A 150 3.96 0.57 -22.44
CA PHE A 150 4.89 1.69 -22.39
C PHE A 150 5.64 1.88 -23.72
N ASP A 151 5.91 0.81 -24.46
CA ASP A 151 6.50 0.89 -25.80
C ASP A 151 5.60 1.66 -26.78
N THR A 152 4.29 1.39 -26.79
CA THR A 152 3.34 2.13 -27.64
C THR A 152 3.27 3.63 -27.30
N LEU A 153 3.53 3.99 -26.04
CA LEU A 153 3.63 5.40 -25.61
C LEU A 153 4.93 6.06 -26.11
N ILE A 154 6.05 5.32 -26.12
CA ILE A 154 7.33 5.84 -26.63
C ILE A 154 7.29 6.01 -28.15
N ASN A 155 6.71 5.05 -28.86
CA ASN A 155 6.63 5.06 -30.32
C ASN A 155 5.55 6.02 -30.85
N GLY A 156 4.72 6.59 -29.97
CA GLY A 156 3.68 7.55 -30.34
C GLY A 156 2.39 6.92 -30.87
N ASP A 157 2.25 5.59 -30.80
CA ASP A 157 1.03 4.87 -31.17
C ASP A 157 -0.14 5.23 -30.23
N VAL A 158 0.19 5.58 -28.98
CA VAL A 158 -0.77 6.04 -27.97
C VAL A 158 -0.28 7.37 -27.38
N THR A 159 -1.16 8.37 -27.38
CA THR A 159 -0.95 9.62 -26.66
C THR A 159 -1.76 9.64 -25.37
N LEU A 160 -1.10 10.00 -24.26
CA LEU A 160 -1.73 10.25 -22.97
C LEU A 160 -1.63 11.74 -22.63
N ASP A 161 -2.63 12.25 -21.92
CA ASP A 161 -2.59 13.61 -21.40
C ASP A 161 -1.54 13.71 -20.27
N SER A 162 -0.51 14.51 -20.51
CA SER A 162 0.57 14.79 -19.57
C SER A 162 0.14 15.71 -18.43
N GLY A 163 -1.02 16.36 -18.54
CA GLY A 163 -1.50 17.34 -17.57
C GLY A 163 -0.55 18.53 -17.45
N SER A 164 -0.47 19.11 -16.25
CA SER A 164 0.46 20.19 -15.99
C SER A 164 1.91 19.66 -15.91
N PRO A 165 2.93 20.44 -16.31
CA PRO A 165 4.33 20.00 -16.23
C PRO A 165 4.69 19.52 -14.83
N GLY A 166 5.26 18.32 -14.70
CA GLY A 166 5.66 17.73 -13.43
C GLY A 166 4.54 16.98 -12.68
N SER A 167 3.33 16.94 -13.24
CA SER A 167 2.19 16.29 -12.61
C SER A 167 2.24 14.76 -12.70
N GLY A 168 3.02 14.21 -13.64
CA GLY A 168 3.31 12.77 -13.74
C GLY A 168 4.22 12.27 -12.61
N PHE A 169 5.22 13.06 -12.22
CA PHE A 169 6.13 12.80 -11.10
C PHE A 169 5.47 13.03 -9.75
N PHE A 170 4.83 14.20 -9.61
CA PHE A 170 4.44 14.76 -8.32
C PHE A 170 2.94 14.94 -8.19
N ALA A 171 2.15 14.03 -8.77
CA ALA A 171 0.69 14.04 -8.70
C ALA A 171 0.15 14.32 -7.28
N PHE A 172 0.83 13.83 -6.24
CA PHE A 172 0.48 14.15 -4.84
C PHE A 172 0.51 15.65 -4.52
N LEU A 173 1.57 16.38 -4.90
CA LEU A 173 1.67 17.81 -4.64
C LEU A 173 0.56 18.60 -5.34
N TYR A 174 0.21 18.18 -6.56
CA TYR A 174 -0.86 18.78 -7.35
C TYR A 174 -2.22 18.55 -6.69
N LYS A 175 -2.48 17.34 -6.16
CA LYS A 175 -3.69 17.06 -5.36
C LYS A 175 -3.79 17.95 -4.11
N VAL A 176 -2.67 18.17 -3.42
CA VAL A 176 -2.62 19.07 -2.25
C VAL A 176 -2.94 20.50 -2.66
N ILE A 177 -2.29 21.03 -3.70
CA ILE A 177 -2.53 22.40 -4.19
C ILE A 177 -4.00 22.58 -4.60
N ASN A 178 -4.57 21.60 -5.30
CA ASN A 178 -5.97 21.66 -5.74
C ASN A 178 -6.96 21.62 -4.57
N THR A 179 -6.61 20.96 -3.47
CA THR A 179 -7.44 20.96 -2.23
C THR A 179 -7.52 22.37 -1.62
N PHE A 180 -6.49 23.18 -1.78
CA PHE A 180 -6.47 24.59 -1.33
C PHE A 180 -6.97 25.59 -2.38
N GLY A 181 -7.75 25.11 -3.37
CA GLY A 181 -8.36 25.97 -4.39
C GLY A 181 -7.56 26.15 -5.67
N GLY A 182 -6.45 25.41 -5.84
CA GLY A 182 -5.75 25.33 -7.12
C GLY A 182 -6.55 24.56 -8.19
N SER A 183 -6.21 24.78 -9.45
CA SER A 183 -6.83 24.13 -10.61
C SER A 183 -5.80 23.48 -11.54
N LEU A 184 -4.77 22.86 -10.98
CA LEU A 184 -3.70 22.23 -11.74
C LEU A 184 -4.17 20.88 -12.30
N GLN A 185 -4.00 20.67 -13.60
CA GLN A 185 -4.31 19.41 -14.25
C GLN A 185 -3.29 18.35 -13.85
N ILE A 186 -3.77 17.16 -13.46
CA ILE A 186 -2.95 16.01 -13.11
C ILE A 186 -2.92 15.05 -14.29
N SER A 187 -1.74 14.59 -14.67
CA SER A 187 -1.53 13.61 -15.75
C SER A 187 -2.49 12.42 -15.64
N GLN A 188 -2.99 11.94 -16.78
CA GLN A 188 -3.91 10.80 -16.77
C GLN A 188 -3.27 9.53 -16.23
N LEU A 189 -4.01 8.85 -15.36
CA LEU A 189 -3.50 7.68 -14.65
C LEU A 189 -3.53 6.39 -15.46
N GLY A 190 -4.18 6.38 -16.63
CA GLY A 190 -4.32 5.20 -17.46
C GLY A 190 -5.56 5.30 -18.32
N LYS A 191 -5.34 5.42 -19.63
CA LYS A 191 -6.31 5.03 -20.63
C LYS A 191 -6.11 3.54 -20.87
N TYR A 192 -7.20 2.76 -20.94
CA TYR A 192 -7.10 1.37 -21.36
C TYR A 192 -6.62 1.33 -22.82
N ILE A 193 -5.59 0.53 -23.07
CA ILE A 193 -5.04 0.26 -24.40
C ILE A 193 -4.86 -1.25 -24.58
N ASP A 194 -4.93 -1.71 -25.82
CA ASP A 194 -4.92 -3.14 -26.14
C ASP A 194 -3.53 -3.59 -26.61
N VAL A 195 -2.84 -4.41 -25.80
CA VAL A 195 -1.49 -4.92 -26.12
C VAL A 195 -1.19 -6.30 -25.52
N PRO A 196 -1.64 -7.42 -26.12
CA PRO A 196 -2.78 -7.58 -27.02
C PRO A 196 -4.13 -7.63 -26.27
N LEU A 197 -4.09 -7.58 -24.94
CA LEU A 197 -5.25 -7.52 -24.05
C LEU A 197 -5.36 -6.11 -23.44
N PRO A 198 -6.56 -5.70 -23.02
CA PRO A 198 -6.78 -4.38 -22.45
C PRO A 198 -6.01 -4.21 -21.14
N THR A 199 -5.16 -3.19 -21.08
CA THR A 199 -4.42 -2.78 -19.88
C THR A 199 -4.44 -1.27 -19.73
N ASN A 200 -4.50 -0.79 -18.50
CA ASN A 200 -4.33 0.63 -18.14
C ASN A 200 -3.07 0.86 -17.29
N VAL A 201 -2.29 -0.19 -17.11
CA VAL A 201 -1.08 -0.20 -16.33
C VAL A 201 0.09 -0.07 -17.28
N PHE A 202 0.96 0.87 -16.96
CA PHE A 202 2.24 1.08 -17.62
C PHE A 202 3.33 0.78 -16.60
N THR A 203 4.58 0.90 -16.99
CA THR A 203 5.70 0.85 -16.04
C THR A 203 5.79 2.12 -15.18
N ILE A 204 6.63 2.09 -14.15
CA ILE A 204 7.02 3.28 -13.38
C ILE A 204 7.57 4.42 -14.25
N MET A 205 8.06 4.12 -15.46
CA MET A 205 8.66 5.09 -16.37
C MET A 205 7.63 6.03 -16.99
N ARG A 206 6.32 5.70 -16.95
CA ARG A 206 5.28 6.51 -17.59
C ARG A 206 5.23 7.95 -17.10
N GLY A 207 5.03 8.16 -15.81
CA GLY A 207 4.94 9.52 -15.25
C GLY A 207 6.15 10.37 -15.64
N PRO A 208 7.37 9.83 -15.44
CA PRO A 208 8.59 10.48 -15.90
C PRO A 208 8.68 10.82 -17.37
N TYR A 209 8.23 9.91 -18.22
CA TYR A 209 8.21 10.11 -19.65
C TYR A 209 7.23 11.22 -20.06
N LEU A 210 6.04 11.27 -19.45
CA LEU A 210 5.03 12.29 -19.77
C LEU A 210 5.49 13.71 -19.41
N ASP A 211 6.29 13.87 -18.37
CA ASP A 211 6.74 15.18 -17.92
C ASP A 211 8.00 15.69 -18.64
N ALA A 212 8.96 14.81 -18.95
CA ALA A 212 10.26 15.21 -19.50
C ALA A 212 10.90 14.16 -20.44
N GLY A 213 10.11 13.25 -21.01
CA GLY A 213 10.59 12.20 -21.91
C GLY A 213 11.64 11.30 -21.27
N ILE A 214 12.59 10.84 -22.08
CA ILE A 214 13.69 9.96 -21.64
C ILE A 214 14.55 10.61 -20.54
N ALA A 215 14.76 11.93 -20.62
CA ALA A 215 15.51 12.66 -19.59
C ALA A 215 14.81 12.59 -18.21
N GLY A 216 13.48 12.68 -18.21
CA GLY A 216 12.67 12.49 -17.00
C GLY A 216 12.84 11.09 -16.39
N ILE A 217 12.84 10.05 -17.22
CA ILE A 217 13.07 8.65 -16.78
C ILE A 217 14.43 8.52 -16.10
N ILE A 218 15.49 9.04 -16.72
CA ILE A 218 16.85 8.97 -16.18
C ILE A 218 16.92 9.68 -14.83
N LEU A 219 16.43 10.92 -14.76
CA LEU A 219 16.45 11.73 -13.54
C LEU A 219 15.73 11.02 -12.38
N MET A 220 14.53 10.50 -12.62
CA MET A 220 13.76 9.84 -11.57
C MET A 220 14.30 8.48 -11.17
N SER A 221 14.90 7.76 -12.11
CA SER A 221 15.60 6.50 -11.80
C SER A 221 16.76 6.75 -10.85
N VAL A 222 17.52 7.83 -11.04
CA VAL A 222 18.59 8.24 -10.12
C VAL A 222 18.04 8.61 -8.76
N ILE A 223 17.00 9.47 -8.70
CA ILE A 223 16.38 9.90 -7.44
C ILE A 223 15.84 8.71 -6.64
N GLN A 224 15.08 7.83 -7.29
CA GLN A 224 14.53 6.64 -6.63
C GLN A 224 15.62 5.65 -6.24
N GLY A 225 16.63 5.45 -7.08
CA GLY A 225 17.79 4.61 -6.79
C GLY A 225 18.55 5.09 -5.54
N ILE A 226 18.79 6.39 -5.42
CA ILE A 226 19.38 6.99 -4.22
C ILE A 226 18.49 6.77 -3.01
N PHE A 227 17.18 7.03 -3.12
CA PHE A 227 16.23 6.84 -2.03
C PHE A 227 16.24 5.40 -1.49
N TYR A 228 16.10 4.40 -2.36
CA TYR A 228 16.12 2.99 -1.95
C TYR A 228 17.50 2.54 -1.46
N GLY A 229 18.58 3.06 -2.07
CA GLY A 229 19.95 2.82 -1.65
C GLY A 229 20.21 3.30 -0.21
N LEU A 230 19.77 4.52 0.12
CA LEU A 230 19.85 5.08 1.48
C LEU A 230 19.03 4.27 2.48
N CYS A 231 17.79 3.93 2.13
CA CYS A 231 16.95 3.11 3.01
C CYS A 231 17.57 1.72 3.27
N TYR A 232 18.18 1.11 2.26
CA TYR A 232 18.87 -0.17 2.37
C TYR A 232 20.17 -0.09 3.20
N ALA A 233 20.96 0.97 3.02
CA ALA A 233 22.18 1.18 3.78
C ALA A 233 21.88 1.37 5.27
N GLU A 234 20.91 2.23 5.60
CA GLU A 234 20.54 2.52 6.99
C GLU A 234 19.89 1.33 7.70
N GLN A 235 19.06 0.54 7.00
CA GLN A 235 18.47 -0.66 7.62
C GLN A 235 19.50 -1.75 7.91
N LYS A 236 20.59 -1.84 7.12
CA LYS A 236 21.68 -2.83 7.34
C LYS A 236 22.40 -2.60 8.66
N ILE A 237 22.59 -1.34 9.03
CA ILE A 237 23.22 -0.96 10.31
C ILE A 237 22.20 -1.03 11.47
N ASN A 238 20.97 -1.48 11.18
CA ASN A 238 19.88 -1.70 12.13
C ASN A 238 19.56 -0.46 12.99
N LYS A 239 19.74 0.75 12.43
CA LYS A 239 19.55 2.01 13.15
C LYS A 239 18.08 2.39 13.22
N LYS A 240 17.59 2.71 14.42
CA LYS A 240 16.32 3.42 14.68
C LYS A 240 15.12 2.76 13.97
N PHE A 241 14.39 3.53 13.16
CA PHE A 241 13.16 3.13 12.48
C PHE A 241 13.39 2.53 11.07
N TYR A 242 14.62 2.57 10.55
CA TYR A 242 14.92 2.16 9.17
C TYR A 242 14.59 0.69 8.87
N PRO A 243 14.80 -0.29 9.76
CA PRO A 243 14.37 -1.67 9.53
C PRO A 243 12.87 -1.81 9.22
N LEU A 244 12.05 -1.05 9.94
CA LEU A 244 10.59 -1.02 9.77
C LEU A 244 10.22 -0.27 8.50
N PHE A 245 10.75 0.94 8.30
CA PHE A 245 10.44 1.74 7.12
C PHE A 245 10.87 1.05 5.83
N TYR A 246 12.07 0.46 5.79
CA TYR A 246 12.52 -0.32 4.64
C TYR A 246 11.65 -1.54 4.37
N ALA A 247 11.16 -2.25 5.39
CA ALA A 247 10.23 -3.38 5.20
C ALA A 247 8.95 -2.97 4.45
N LEU A 248 8.47 -1.75 4.69
CA LEU A 248 7.33 -1.16 4.02
C LEU A 248 7.66 -0.69 2.60
N MET A 249 8.88 -0.22 2.36
CA MET A 249 9.34 0.26 1.04
C MET A 249 9.78 -0.84 0.07
N VAL A 250 10.17 -2.02 0.56
CA VAL A 250 10.55 -3.15 -0.33
C VAL A 250 9.42 -3.54 -1.27
N SER A 251 8.18 -3.44 -0.83
CA SER A 251 7.03 -3.75 -1.68
C SER A 251 6.81 -2.69 -2.76
N THR A 252 7.05 -1.40 -2.49
CA THR A 252 6.98 -0.36 -3.52
C THR A 252 8.10 -0.48 -4.54
N LEU A 253 9.29 -0.91 -4.10
CA LEU A 253 10.41 -1.22 -4.98
C LEU A 253 10.07 -2.40 -5.92
N PHE A 254 9.48 -3.46 -5.39
CA PHE A 254 9.07 -4.60 -6.22
C PHE A 254 7.98 -4.22 -7.24
N MET A 255 7.08 -3.31 -6.88
CA MET A 255 5.97 -2.92 -7.74
C MET A 255 6.35 -1.98 -8.89
N GLN A 256 7.61 -1.57 -9.04
CA GLN A 256 8.06 -0.64 -10.09
C GLN A 256 7.72 -1.13 -11.51
N SER A 257 7.66 -2.44 -11.74
CA SER A 257 7.24 -3.02 -13.04
C SER A 257 5.78 -2.69 -13.39
N PHE A 258 4.94 -2.39 -12.39
CA PHE A 258 3.51 -2.10 -12.53
C PHE A 258 3.17 -0.62 -12.35
N GLY A 259 4.16 0.23 -12.07
CA GLY A 259 3.93 1.66 -11.85
C GLY A 259 4.64 2.21 -10.62
N ASP A 260 4.54 3.53 -10.47
CA ASP A 260 5.09 4.22 -9.30
C ASP A 260 4.16 4.03 -8.10
N TYR A 261 4.62 3.32 -7.06
CA TYR A 261 3.91 3.21 -5.77
C TYR A 261 4.56 4.05 -4.67
N LEU A 262 5.69 4.69 -4.95
CA LEU A 262 6.42 5.52 -3.99
C LEU A 262 5.90 6.96 -4.00
N LEU A 263 5.91 7.59 -5.17
CA LEU A 263 5.56 9.00 -5.37
C LEU A 263 4.10 9.20 -5.76
N TYR A 264 3.53 8.27 -6.53
CA TYR A 264 2.11 8.37 -6.84
C TYR A 264 1.24 8.23 -5.57
N SER A 265 1.64 7.34 -4.67
CA SER A 265 1.01 7.12 -3.36
C SER A 265 1.79 7.81 -2.23
N PHE A 266 2.39 8.98 -2.50
CA PHE A 266 3.30 9.64 -1.56
C PHE A 266 2.67 9.95 -0.20
N SER A 267 1.36 10.23 -0.13
CA SER A 267 0.64 10.36 1.15
C SER A 267 0.80 9.12 2.03
N THR A 268 0.64 7.93 1.44
CA THR A 268 0.80 6.65 2.14
C THR A 268 2.26 6.42 2.53
N THR A 269 3.20 6.72 1.63
CA THR A 269 4.64 6.65 1.90
C THR A 269 5.04 7.54 3.08
N LEU A 270 4.53 8.77 3.13
CA LEU A 270 4.78 9.72 4.20
C LEU A 270 4.20 9.22 5.54
N GLN A 271 2.99 8.66 5.52
CA GLN A 271 2.41 8.03 6.71
C GLN A 271 3.27 6.87 7.21
N TYR A 272 3.77 6.00 6.32
CA TYR A 272 4.67 4.91 6.69
C TYR A 272 5.94 5.42 7.36
N LEU A 273 6.53 6.51 6.84
CA LEU A 273 7.68 7.16 7.45
C LEU A 273 7.35 7.67 8.86
N ILE A 274 6.29 8.49 8.97
CA ILE A 274 5.85 9.09 10.24
C ILE A 274 5.57 8.01 11.28
N PHE A 275 4.75 7.01 10.94
CA PHE A 275 4.40 5.93 11.87
C PHE A 275 5.60 5.08 12.25
N SER A 276 6.54 4.83 11.33
CA SER A 276 7.77 4.12 11.64
C SER A 276 8.61 4.87 12.67
N VAL A 277 8.76 6.19 12.49
CA VAL A 277 9.46 7.06 13.45
C VAL A 277 8.76 7.04 14.82
N LEU A 278 7.44 7.18 14.83
CA LEU A 278 6.64 7.25 16.05
C LEU A 278 6.69 5.95 16.85
N ILE A 279 6.58 4.79 16.18
CA ILE A 279 6.68 3.48 16.82
C ILE A 279 8.10 3.25 17.36
N ALA A 280 9.14 3.54 16.56
CA ALA A 280 10.52 3.27 16.94
C ALA A 280 11.03 4.18 18.07
N ARG A 281 10.54 5.42 18.17
CA ARG A 281 10.90 6.34 19.26
C ARG A 281 10.12 6.09 20.55
N GLY A 282 9.05 5.30 20.49
CA GLY A 282 8.11 5.09 21.59
C GLY A 282 7.30 6.35 21.85
N PHE A 283 5.98 6.30 21.59
CA PHE A 283 5.07 7.31 22.13
C PHE A 283 5.01 7.15 23.65
N THR A 284 5.76 7.95 24.39
CA THR A 284 5.48 8.20 25.81
C THR A 284 4.45 9.33 25.89
N LEU A 285 3.17 8.98 25.72
CA LEU A 285 2.08 9.87 26.11
C LEU A 285 2.17 10.06 27.63
N HIS A 286 2.76 11.18 28.06
CA HIS A 286 2.71 11.62 29.45
C HIS A 286 1.26 12.01 29.78
N PHE A 287 0.41 11.01 30.02
CA PHE A 287 -0.81 11.23 30.76
C PHE A 287 -0.38 11.57 32.18
N ARG A 288 -0.33 12.87 32.47
CA ARG A 288 -0.15 13.40 33.83
C ARG A 288 -1.30 12.84 34.67
N ARG A 289 -1.06 11.70 35.31
CA ARG A 289 -1.96 11.10 36.29
C ARG A 289 -2.01 12.10 37.44
N TYR A 290 -3.02 12.96 37.46
CA TYR A 290 -3.41 13.72 38.65
C TYR A 290 -3.95 12.71 39.66
N ILE A 291 -3.04 11.99 40.32
CA ILE A 291 -3.37 11.23 41.52
C ILE A 291 -3.57 12.29 42.59
N ARG A 292 -4.83 12.58 42.92
CA ARG A 292 -5.15 13.30 44.17
C ARG A 292 -4.55 12.49 45.32
N PRO A 293 -3.83 13.10 46.27
CA PRO A 293 -3.40 12.40 47.46
C PRO A 293 -4.62 11.88 48.22
N ARG A 294 -4.61 10.59 48.56
CA ARG A 294 -5.54 10.04 49.55
C ARG A 294 -5.20 10.68 50.89
N VAL A 295 -6.11 11.49 51.42
CA VAL A 295 -6.09 11.90 52.82
C VAL A 295 -6.46 10.65 53.63
N CYS A 296 -5.46 10.07 54.31
CA CYS A 296 -5.71 9.11 55.38
C CYS A 296 -6.20 9.89 56.60
N TYR A 297 -7.48 9.77 56.95
CA TYR A 297 -7.92 10.05 58.31
C TYR A 297 -7.55 8.85 59.19
N ASN A 298 -6.50 9.02 59.99
CA ASN A 298 -6.26 8.14 61.13
C ASN A 298 -7.37 8.37 62.16
N LYS A 299 -8.12 7.31 62.46
CA LYS A 299 -8.83 7.17 63.73
C LYS A 299 -7.77 6.99 64.83
N ILE A 300 -7.81 7.84 65.84
CA ILE A 300 -7.17 7.62 67.14
C ILE A 300 -8.20 8.03 68.19
N GLY A 301 -8.50 7.11 69.12
CA GLY A 301 -9.19 7.36 70.39
C GLY A 301 -10.70 7.44 70.31
#